data_AF-A0A151AAK9-F1
#
_entry.id   AF-A0A151AAK9-F1
#
_cell.length_a   1.000
_cell.length_b   1.000
_cell.length_c   1.000
_cell.angle_alpha   90.00
_cell.angle_beta   90.00
_cell.angle_gamma   90.00
#
_symmetry.space_group_name_H-M   'P 1'
#
loop_
_entity.id
_entity.type
_entity.pdbx_description
1 polymer ?
#
loop_
_entity_poly.entity_id
_entity_poly.type
_entity_poly.pdbx_seq_one_letter_code
_entity_poly.pdbx_strand_id
1 'polypeptide(L)'
;MTSEKPLKSQDNLEGGLSKDDLFHILSNSRRRDALHYLNEHDGQITMRDMAEWIAAREHNTSVSQLRSTERQPVYIALYQCHLPQLDDYGIIEYNQARGTIRRTNLADRLNPYLYLEQSNHTDGEMKERVVTFTKQLLSSPSVA
;
A
#
# COMPACT_ATOMS: atom_id res chain seq x y z
N MET A 1 -30.09 -5.66 -6.83
CA MET A 1 -29.93 -5.53 -8.30
C MET A 1 -28.67 -4.72 -8.52
N THR A 2 -27.64 -5.43 -9.01
CA THR A 2 -26.37 -4.96 -9.60
C THR A 2 -25.69 -3.74 -8.96
N SER A 3 -24.84 -3.98 -7.96
CA SER A 3 -23.66 -3.13 -7.75
C SER A 3 -22.80 -3.28 -8.99
N GLU A 4 -22.80 -2.24 -9.83
CA GLU A 4 -21.93 -2.20 -11.00
C GLU A 4 -20.48 -2.06 -10.55
N LYS A 5 -19.68 -3.01 -11.02
CA LYS A 5 -18.23 -3.06 -10.89
C LYS A 5 -17.63 -1.79 -11.53
N PRO A 6 -16.60 -1.15 -10.92
CA PRO A 6 -16.07 0.09 -11.47
C PRO A 6 -15.54 -0.11 -12.90
N LEU A 7 -15.82 0.89 -13.73
CA LEU A 7 -15.46 0.98 -15.13
C LEU A 7 -13.93 0.87 -15.29
N LYS A 8 -13.47 -0.10 -16.10
CA LYS A 8 -12.04 -0.34 -16.35
C LYS A 8 -11.42 0.86 -17.09
N SER A 9 -10.61 1.67 -16.41
CA SER A 9 -9.72 2.66 -17.04
C SER A 9 -8.72 1.94 -17.96
N GLN A 10 -8.48 2.48 -19.16
CA GLN A 10 -7.68 1.86 -20.23
C GLN A 10 -6.16 1.89 -20.01
N ASP A 11 -5.70 2.17 -18.79
CA ASP A 11 -4.27 2.21 -18.42
C ASP A 11 -4.00 1.05 -17.45
N ASN A 12 -4.26 -0.17 -17.92
CA ASN A 12 -4.18 -1.39 -17.14
C ASN A 12 -2.73 -1.89 -17.17
N LEU A 13 -2.02 -1.83 -16.04
CA LEU A 13 -0.69 -2.44 -15.94
C LEU A 13 -0.87 -3.94 -16.17
N GLU A 14 -0.30 -4.48 -17.26
CA GLU A 14 -0.27 -5.91 -17.69
C GLU A 14 -0.61 -6.92 -16.58
N GLY A 15 -1.90 -7.13 -16.22
CA GLY A 15 -2.32 -7.95 -15.07
C GLY A 15 -3.31 -7.34 -14.05
N GLY A 16 -4.12 -6.34 -14.44
CA GLY A 16 -5.43 -6.12 -13.80
C GLY A 16 -5.53 -5.02 -12.74
N LEU A 17 -4.46 -4.28 -12.48
CA LEU A 17 -4.49 -3.05 -11.66
C LEU A 17 -4.30 -1.84 -12.58
N SER A 18 -5.26 -0.92 -12.62
CA SER A 18 -5.10 0.32 -13.38
C SER A 18 -4.20 1.32 -12.63
N LYS A 19 -3.66 2.32 -13.33
CA LYS A 19 -2.94 3.43 -12.67
C LYS A 19 -3.82 4.17 -11.67
N ASP A 20 -5.09 4.39 -12.00
CA ASP A 20 -6.04 5.06 -11.09
C ASP A 20 -6.24 4.26 -9.81
N ASP A 21 -6.40 2.93 -9.92
CA ASP A 21 -6.50 2.04 -8.75
C ASP A 21 -5.23 2.11 -7.91
N LEU A 22 -4.07 2.07 -8.55
CA LEU A 22 -2.78 2.17 -7.89
C LEU A 22 -2.65 3.48 -7.10
N PHE A 23 -2.92 4.63 -7.72
CA PHE A 23 -2.87 5.93 -7.03
C PHE A 23 -3.93 6.03 -5.94
N HIS A 24 -5.12 5.49 -6.19
CA HIS A 24 -6.18 5.43 -5.20
C HIS A 24 -5.71 4.64 -3.96
N ILE A 25 -5.17 3.43 -4.14
CA ILE A 25 -4.65 2.60 -3.06
C ILE A 25 -3.51 3.32 -2.33
N LEU A 26 -2.54 3.85 -3.05
CA LEU A 26 -1.36 4.46 -2.43
C LEU A 26 -1.63 5.85 -1.83
N SER A 27 -2.75 6.51 -2.13
CA SER A 27 -3.07 7.83 -1.57
C SER A 27 -3.16 7.87 -0.03
N ASN A 28 -3.43 6.74 0.63
CA ASN A 28 -3.59 6.67 2.08
C ASN A 28 -2.34 6.13 2.78
N SER A 29 -1.83 6.86 3.77
CA SER A 29 -0.60 6.51 4.49
C SER A 29 -0.68 5.14 5.15
N ARG A 30 -1.80 4.79 5.81
CA ARG A 30 -1.96 3.49 6.47
C ARG A 30 -1.97 2.31 5.50
N ARG A 31 -2.49 2.49 4.27
CA ARG A 31 -2.37 1.45 3.23
C ARG A 31 -0.93 1.30 2.77
N ARG A 32 -0.17 2.40 2.63
CA ARG A 32 1.26 2.34 2.31
C ARG A 32 2.06 1.67 3.42
N ASP A 33 1.81 2.04 4.68
CA ASP A 33 2.45 1.45 5.85
C ASP A 33 2.12 -0.05 5.99
N ALA A 34 0.88 -0.46 5.72
CA ALA A 34 0.51 -1.88 5.67
C ALA A 34 1.30 -2.64 4.59
N LEU A 35 1.49 -2.05 3.40
CA LEU A 35 2.27 -2.66 2.32
C LEU A 35 3.77 -2.69 2.63
N HIS A 36 4.30 -1.68 3.33
CA HIS A 36 5.67 -1.71 3.85
C HIS A 36 5.86 -2.83 4.86
N TYR A 37 4.95 -2.96 5.82
CA TYR A 37 4.98 -4.05 6.79
C TYR A 37 4.94 -5.42 6.09
N LEU A 38 4.11 -5.59 5.07
CA LEU A 38 4.06 -6.82 4.26
C LEU A 38 5.29 -7.04 3.37
N ASN A 39 6.11 -6.03 3.10
CA ASN A 39 7.38 -6.20 2.38
C ASN A 39 8.51 -6.69 3.31
N GLU A 40 8.41 -6.38 4.60
CA GLU A 40 9.41 -6.75 5.61
C GLU A 40 9.12 -8.13 6.26
N HIS A 41 7.94 -8.67 6.01
CA HIS A 41 7.45 -9.91 6.62
C HIS A 41 6.98 -10.92 5.57
N ASP A 42 7.64 -12.07 5.53
CA ASP A 42 7.24 -13.18 4.68
C ASP A 42 6.10 -14.00 5.30
N GLY A 43 5.21 -14.51 4.44
CA GLY A 43 4.16 -15.45 4.83
C GLY A 43 2.90 -14.79 5.41
N GLN A 44 2.25 -15.48 6.35
CA GLN A 44 1.02 -15.02 6.98
C GLN A 44 1.32 -14.26 8.27
N ILE A 45 0.75 -13.07 8.41
CA ILE A 45 0.86 -12.21 9.59
C ILE A 45 -0.50 -11.99 10.25
N THR A 46 -0.51 -11.36 11.43
CA THR A 46 -1.75 -10.93 12.08
C THR A 46 -2.01 -9.44 11.88
N MET A 47 -3.29 -9.07 11.80
CA MET A 47 -3.72 -7.66 11.78
C MET A 47 -3.34 -6.94 13.08
N ARG A 48 -3.25 -7.66 14.20
CA ARG A 48 -2.84 -7.07 15.48
C ARG A 48 -1.42 -6.55 15.41
N ASP A 49 -0.48 -7.39 14.96
CA ASP A 49 0.93 -7.03 14.89
C ASP A 49 1.15 -5.87 13.91
N MET A 50 0.45 -5.90 12.76
CA MET A 50 0.45 -4.79 11.81
C MET A 50 -0.10 -3.50 12.44
N ALA A 51 -1.23 -3.57 13.16
CA ALA A 51 -1.83 -2.38 13.79
C ALA A 51 -0.89 -1.77 14.84
N GLU A 52 -0.17 -2.60 15.60
CA GLU A 52 0.80 -2.18 16.59
C GLU A 52 2.00 -1.48 15.94
N TRP A 53 2.55 -2.06 14.88
CA TRP A 53 3.66 -1.47 14.14
C TRP A 53 3.28 -0.12 13.51
N ILE A 54 2.13 -0.05 12.83
CA ILE A 54 1.65 1.18 12.19
C ILE A 54 1.40 2.27 13.25
N ALA A 55 0.72 1.93 14.36
CA ALA A 55 0.46 2.89 15.42
C ALA A 55 1.74 3.40 16.09
N ALA A 56 2.72 2.52 16.34
CA ALA A 56 4.02 2.92 16.87
C ALA A 56 4.73 3.91 15.94
N ARG A 57 4.69 3.67 14.63
CA ARG A 57 5.23 4.56 13.59
C ARG A 57 4.50 5.90 13.55
N GLU A 58 3.16 5.91 13.55
CA GLU A 58 2.35 7.15 13.55
C GLU A 58 2.63 8.03 14.79
N HIS A 59 2.85 7.41 15.94
CA HIS A 59 3.09 8.09 17.20
C HIS A 59 4.58 8.33 17.51
N ASN A 60 5.49 7.97 16.60
CA ASN A 60 6.95 8.04 16.79
C ASN A 60 7.39 7.42 18.13
N THR A 61 6.87 6.23 18.43
CA THR A 61 7.13 5.51 19.67
C THR A 61 7.44 4.04 19.38
N SER A 62 7.80 3.26 20.39
CA SER A 62 7.96 1.80 20.26
C SER A 62 6.64 1.07 20.52
N VAL A 63 6.50 -0.15 20.01
CA VAL A 63 5.35 -1.02 20.34
C VAL A 63 5.21 -1.22 21.86
N SER A 64 6.33 -1.31 22.58
CA SER A 64 6.33 -1.49 24.05
C SER A 64 5.85 -0.26 24.84
N GLN A 65 5.91 0.93 24.24
CA GLN A 65 5.45 2.19 24.85
C GLN A 65 4.05 2.61 24.35
N LEU A 66 3.50 1.88 23.39
CA LEU A 66 2.24 2.22 22.73
C LEU A 66 1.05 2.05 23.68
N ARG A 67 0.20 3.09 23.77
CA ARG A 67 -1.02 3.04 24.58
C ARG A 67 -2.16 2.37 23.81
N SER A 68 -3.08 1.74 24.53
CA SER A 68 -4.26 1.13 23.93
C SER A 68 -5.11 2.13 23.12
N THR A 69 -5.20 3.38 23.59
CA THR A 69 -5.93 4.47 22.92
C THR A 69 -5.30 4.93 21.61
N GLU A 70 -4.00 4.67 21.41
CA GLU A 70 -3.26 4.99 20.18
C GLU A 70 -3.35 3.84 19.16
N ARG A 71 -3.32 2.60 19.66
CA ARG A 71 -3.46 1.38 18.85
C ARG A 71 -4.87 1.18 18.30
N GLN A 72 -5.89 1.44 19.13
CA GLN A 72 -7.29 1.10 18.81
C GLN A 72 -7.80 1.77 17.52
N PRO A 73 -7.57 3.06 17.25
CA PRO A 73 -8.01 3.70 16.01
C PRO A 73 -7.37 3.11 14.76
N VAL A 74 -6.09 2.69 14.84
CA VAL A 74 -5.39 2.03 13.72
C VAL A 74 -6.01 0.66 13.44
N TYR A 75 -6.22 -0.14 14.48
CA TYR A 75 -6.86 -1.44 14.37
C TYR A 75 -8.25 -1.35 13.72
N ILE A 76 -9.09 -0.40 14.17
CA ILE A 76 -10.43 -0.18 13.61
C ILE A 76 -10.34 0.19 12.12
N ALA A 77 -9.46 1.11 11.76
CA ALA A 77 -9.30 1.54 10.37
C ALA A 77 -8.80 0.42 9.44
N LEU A 78 -7.84 -0.39 9.92
CA LEU A 78 -7.39 -1.58 9.19
C LEU A 78 -8.52 -2.56 8.97
N TYR A 79 -9.30 -2.85 10.02
CA TYR A 79 -10.39 -3.81 9.96
C TYR A 79 -11.55 -3.37 9.05
N GLN A 80 -11.95 -2.10 9.12
CA GLN A 80 -13.16 -1.61 8.46
C GLN A 80 -12.93 -1.11 7.04
N CYS A 81 -11.74 -0.58 6.75
CA CYS A 81 -11.50 0.15 5.51
C CYS A 81 -10.28 -0.39 4.77
N HIS A 82 -9.11 -0.38 5.40
CA HIS A 82 -7.87 -0.54 4.64
C HIS A 82 -7.62 -1.98 4.17
N LEU A 83 -7.75 -2.98 5.04
CA LEU A 83 -7.51 -4.37 4.66
C LEU A 83 -8.62 -4.94 3.75
N PRO A 84 -9.93 -4.71 4.02
CA PRO A 84 -10.98 -5.12 3.08
C PRO A 84 -10.74 -4.55 1.67
N GLN A 85 -10.35 -3.28 1.58
CA GLN A 85 -10.12 -2.67 0.28
C GLN A 85 -8.89 -3.25 -0.43
N LEU A 86 -7.79 -3.50 0.28
CA LEU A 86 -6.60 -4.15 -0.31
C LEU A 86 -6.93 -5.58 -0.79
N ASP A 87 -7.80 -6.30 -0.07
CA ASP A 87 -8.32 -7.62 -0.44
C ASP A 87 -9.24 -7.56 -1.68
N ASP A 88 -10.12 -6.55 -1.76
CA ASP A 88 -10.99 -6.30 -2.93
C ASP A 88 -10.18 -6.08 -4.22
N TYR A 89 -9.02 -5.42 -4.12
CA TYR A 89 -8.09 -5.26 -5.24
C TYR A 89 -7.19 -6.49 -5.47
N GLY A 90 -7.30 -7.54 -4.65
CA GLY A 90 -6.49 -8.76 -4.75
C GLY A 90 -5.02 -8.58 -4.38
N ILE A 91 -4.67 -7.50 -3.69
CA ILE A 91 -3.30 -7.17 -3.27
C ILE A 91 -2.87 -8.02 -2.08
N ILE A 92 -3.83 -8.33 -1.21
CA ILE A 92 -3.67 -9.23 -0.08
C ILE A 92 -4.78 -10.28 -0.11
N GLU A 93 -4.61 -11.32 0.68
CA GLU A 93 -5.67 -12.19 1.16
C GLU A 93 -5.93 -11.85 2.63
N TYR A 94 -7.10 -11.30 2.93
CA TYR A 94 -7.48 -10.92 4.29
C TYR A 94 -8.58 -11.82 4.84
N ASN A 95 -8.22 -12.65 5.83
CA ASN A 95 -9.22 -13.39 6.61
C ASN A 95 -9.69 -12.53 7.78
N GLN A 96 -10.77 -11.78 7.57
CA GLN A 96 -11.33 -10.88 8.57
C GLN A 96 -11.75 -11.58 9.87
N ALA A 97 -12.33 -12.78 9.79
CA ALA A 97 -12.77 -13.54 10.95
C ALA A 97 -11.60 -14.00 11.84
N ARG A 98 -10.45 -14.30 11.23
CA ARG A 98 -9.23 -14.72 11.95
C ARG A 98 -8.25 -13.58 12.20
N GLY A 99 -8.44 -12.43 11.57
CA GLY A 99 -7.51 -11.30 11.61
C GLY A 99 -6.15 -11.63 11.02
N THR A 100 -6.10 -12.50 10.00
CA THR A 100 -4.84 -12.91 9.35
C THR A 100 -4.73 -12.34 7.95
N ILE A 101 -3.53 -11.96 7.56
CA ILE A 101 -3.25 -11.30 6.28
C ILE A 101 -2.11 -12.05 5.60
N ARG A 102 -2.24 -12.27 4.29
CA ARG A 102 -1.17 -12.79 3.45
C ARG A 102 -1.02 -11.91 2.22
N ARG A 103 0.22 -11.60 1.84
CA ARG A 103 0.52 -10.86 0.62
C ARG A 103 0.26 -11.72 -0.63
N THR A 104 -0.22 -11.14 -1.71
CA THR A 104 -0.26 -11.79 -3.04
C THR A 104 0.85 -11.26 -3.95
N ASN A 105 1.10 -11.94 -5.05
CA ASN A 105 2.06 -11.47 -6.07
C ASN A 105 1.66 -10.12 -6.70
N LEU A 106 0.38 -9.71 -6.58
CA LEU A 106 -0.06 -8.42 -7.12
C LEU A 106 0.51 -7.24 -6.32
N ALA A 107 0.77 -7.44 -5.02
CA ALA A 107 1.37 -6.41 -4.17
C ALA A 107 2.75 -5.95 -4.66
N ASP A 108 3.52 -6.83 -5.31
CA ASP A 108 4.86 -6.51 -5.81
C ASP A 108 4.86 -5.42 -6.89
N ARG A 109 3.72 -5.22 -7.55
CA ARG A 109 3.54 -4.15 -8.54
C ARG A 109 3.48 -2.76 -7.93
N LEU A 110 3.10 -2.66 -6.65
CA LEU A 110 3.05 -1.40 -5.93
C LEU A 110 4.43 -1.00 -5.38
N ASN A 111 5.37 -1.96 -5.25
CA ASN A 111 6.69 -1.73 -4.67
C ASN A 111 7.45 -0.56 -5.32
N PRO A 112 7.56 -0.44 -6.66
CA PRO A 112 8.27 0.68 -7.28
C PRO A 112 7.72 2.05 -6.86
N TYR A 113 6.43 2.14 -6.54
CA TYR A 113 5.76 3.40 -6.18
C TYR A 113 5.80 3.67 -4.66
N LEU A 114 5.86 2.63 -3.84
CA LEU A 114 6.02 2.75 -2.38
C LEU A 114 7.38 3.34 -1.98
N TYR A 115 8.45 2.96 -2.69
CA TYR A 115 9.81 3.42 -2.36
C TYR A 115 10.18 4.80 -2.93
N LEU A 116 9.39 5.35 -3.86
CA LEU A 116 9.58 6.73 -4.35
C LEU A 116 9.33 7.79 -3.26
N GLU A 117 8.49 7.48 -2.27
CA GLU A 117 8.27 8.37 -1.12
C GLU A 117 9.49 8.42 -0.19
N GLN A 118 10.24 7.33 -0.07
CA GLN A 118 11.41 7.25 0.83
C GLN A 118 12.64 7.97 0.24
N SER A 119 12.79 7.98 -1.09
CA SER A 119 13.89 8.68 -1.78
C SER A 119 13.84 10.22 -1.71
N ASN A 120 12.73 10.81 -1.24
CA ASN A 120 12.63 12.26 -1.06
C ASN A 120 13.17 12.76 0.29
N HIS A 121 13.63 11.85 1.18
CA HIS A 121 14.11 12.18 2.52
C HIS A 121 15.56 11.79 2.82
N THR A 122 16.34 11.32 1.85
CA THR A 122 17.78 11.04 2.04
C THR A 122 18.65 11.86 1.08
N ASP A 123 19.69 12.47 1.64
CA ASP A 123 20.54 13.50 1.05
C ASP A 123 21.13 13.23 -0.34
N GLY A 124 21.25 14.30 -1.13
CA GLY A 124 22.41 14.57 -1.98
C GLY A 124 22.46 13.95 -3.39
N GLU A 125 22.46 12.62 -3.52
CA GLU A 125 23.00 11.97 -4.74
C GLU A 125 21.96 11.34 -5.68
N MET A 126 20.68 11.31 -5.32
CA MET A 126 19.63 10.64 -6.12
C MET A 126 18.75 11.55 -6.98
N LYS A 127 19.13 12.82 -7.20
CA LYS A 127 18.33 13.73 -8.05
C LYS A 127 18.44 13.38 -9.54
N GLU A 128 19.59 12.89 -10.00
CA GLU A 128 19.83 12.62 -11.42
C GLU A 128 18.94 11.47 -11.96
N ARG A 129 18.78 10.39 -11.19
CA ARG A 129 18.05 9.19 -11.63
C ARG A 129 16.53 9.40 -11.70
N VAL A 130 15.98 10.24 -10.82
CA VAL A 130 14.54 10.57 -10.79
C VAL A 130 14.15 11.46 -11.97
N VAL A 131 15.01 12.42 -12.34
CA VAL A 131 14.77 13.30 -13.50
C VAL A 131 14.85 12.51 -14.81
N THR A 132 15.80 11.58 -14.94
CA THR A 132 15.89 10.75 -16.16
C THR A 132 14.68 9.82 -16.32
N PHE A 133 14.18 9.21 -15.24
CA PHE A 133 13.07 8.25 -15.33
C PHE A 133 11.71 8.91 -15.56
N THR A 134 11.45 10.06 -14.94
CA THR A 134 10.21 10.84 -15.19
C THR A 134 10.16 11.37 -16.63
N LYS A 135 11.30 11.73 -17.20
CA LYS A 135 11.39 12.13 -18.61
C LYS A 135 11.12 10.96 -19.56
N GLN A 136 11.53 9.74 -19.21
CA GLN A 136 11.25 8.52 -19.98
C GLN A 136 9.75 8.16 -19.95
N LEU A 137 9.11 8.30 -18.78
CA LEU A 137 7.70 7.95 -18.60
C LEU A 137 6.73 8.95 -19.27
N LEU A 138 7.11 10.23 -19.32
CA LEU A 138 6.32 11.31 -19.94
C LEU A 138 6.62 11.54 -21.44
N SER A 139 7.63 10.86 -22.02
CA SER A 139 8.02 11.02 -23.43
C SER A 139 7.58 9.88 -24.35
N SER A 140 6.73 8.95 -23.92
CA SER A 140 6.19 7.97 -24.88
C SER A 140 5.10 8.65 -25.73
N PRO A 141 5.27 8.78 -27.06
CA PRO A 141 4.21 9.30 -27.89
C PRO A 141 3.06 8.29 -27.89
N SER A 142 1.85 8.81 -27.70
CA SER A 142 0.63 8.14 -28.14
C SER A 142 0.80 7.83 -29.63
N VAL A 143 1.09 6.57 -29.96
CA VAL A 143 1.09 6.11 -31.35
C VAL A 143 -0.32 5.66 -31.66
N ALA A 144 -0.87 6.34 -32.66
CA ALA A 144 -2.18 6.23 -33.30
C ALA A 144 -2.75 4.81 -33.45
#